data_AF-A0A9X6AAT8-F1
#
_entry.id   AF-A0A9X6AAT8-F1
#
_cell.length_a   1.000
_cell.length_b   1.000
_cell.length_c   1.000
_cell.angle_alpha   90.00
_cell.angle_beta   90.00
_cell.angle_gamma   90.00
#
_symmetry.space_group_name_H-M   'P 1'
#
loop_
_entity.id
_entity.type
_entity.pdbx_description
1 polymer ?
#
loop_
_entity_poly.entity_id
_entity_poly.type
_entity_poly.pdbx_seq_one_letter_code
_entity_poly.pdbx_strand_id
1 'polypeptide(L)'
;VEAEGEVATAPRPVHIAAGTLRPNTVAAQRITVSGLRGGRPLLRFRAAWYCTTDLDRAWDVRATGWHITVDGDAPLDIDLRFPVPLDRMAAMSPSYTANRAVNAVPVLCEA
;
A
#
# COMPACT_ATOMS: atom_id res chain seq x y z
N VAL A 1 -17.30 6.10 8.94
CA VAL A 1 -16.15 5.57 8.17
C VAL A 1 -16.74 4.75 7.04
N GLU A 2 -16.19 4.88 5.84
CA GLU A 2 -16.59 4.10 4.67
C GLU A 2 -15.39 3.31 4.16
N ALA A 3 -15.62 2.10 3.65
CA ALA A 3 -14.58 1.24 3.14
C ALA A 3 -15.03 0.55 1.85
N GLU A 4 -14.15 0.52 0.86
CA GLU A 4 -14.36 -0.12 -0.43
C GLU A 4 -13.13 -0.95 -0.82
N GLY A 5 -13.38 -2.10 -1.45
CA GLY A 5 -12.35 -3.00 -1.95
C GLY A 5 -12.53 -3.26 -3.43
N GLU A 6 -11.43 -3.21 -4.18
CA GLU A 6 -11.38 -3.48 -5.61
C GLU A 6 -10.29 -4.52 -5.91
N VAL A 7 -10.47 -5.29 -6.97
CA VAL A 7 -9.46 -6.24 -7.47
C VAL A 7 -9.16 -5.98 -8.95
N ALA A 8 -7.94 -6.31 -9.35
CA ALA A 8 -7.50 -6.31 -10.74
C ALA A 8 -6.83 -7.65 -11.07
N THR A 9 -6.95 -8.06 -12.33
CA THR A 9 -6.41 -9.32 -12.84
C THR A 9 -5.20 -9.09 -13.73
N ALA A 10 -4.34 -10.11 -13.87
CA ALA A 10 -3.24 -10.05 -14.83
C ALA A 10 -3.70 -10.55 -16.21
N PRO A 11 -3.44 -9.81 -17.31
CA PRO A 11 -3.80 -10.26 -18.66
C PRO A 11 -2.90 -11.41 -19.17
N ARG A 12 -1.74 -11.61 -18.54
CA ARG A 12 -0.74 -12.64 -18.89
C ARG A 12 -0.23 -13.35 -17.63
N PRO A 13 0.46 -14.51 -17.79
CA PRO A 13 1.01 -15.22 -16.64
C PRO A 13 2.00 -14.37 -15.85
N VAL A 14 1.92 -14.42 -14.52
CA VAL A 14 2.87 -13.75 -13.60
C VAL A 14 3.49 -14.79 -12.69
N HIS A 15 4.82 -14.88 -12.70
CA HIS A 15 5.55 -15.78 -11.80
C HIS A 15 5.90 -15.04 -10.51
N ILE A 16 5.47 -15.60 -9.38
CA ILE A 16 5.75 -15.11 -8.02
C ILE A 16 6.37 -16.25 -7.20
N ALA A 17 6.90 -15.93 -6.02
CA ALA A 17 7.49 -16.92 -5.13
C ALA A 17 6.52 -18.07 -4.76
N ALA A 18 5.22 -17.79 -4.68
CA ALA A 18 4.19 -18.77 -4.37
C ALA A 18 3.71 -19.61 -5.57
N GLY A 19 4.19 -19.35 -6.79
CA GLY A 19 3.78 -20.06 -8.00
C GLY A 19 3.45 -19.12 -9.17
N THR A 20 2.60 -19.59 -10.09
CA THR A 20 2.21 -18.80 -11.27
C THR A 20 0.76 -18.36 -11.16
N LEU A 21 0.53 -17.05 -11.22
CA LEU A 21 -0.78 -16.48 -11.43
C LEU A 21 -1.15 -16.65 -12.91
N ARG A 22 -2.26 -17.33 -13.19
CA ARG A 22 -2.74 -17.54 -14.57
C ARG A 22 -3.37 -16.24 -15.11
N PRO A 23 -3.47 -16.08 -16.44
CA PRO A 23 -4.23 -14.99 -17.03
C PRO A 23 -5.65 -14.93 -16.46
N ASN A 24 -6.17 -13.71 -16.30
CA ASN A 24 -7.50 -13.41 -15.75
C ASN A 24 -7.72 -13.87 -14.30
N THR A 25 -6.65 -14.12 -13.55
CA THR A 25 -6.72 -14.32 -12.10
C THR A 25 -6.28 -13.07 -11.35
N VAL A 26 -6.76 -12.92 -10.11
CA VAL A 26 -6.47 -11.75 -9.27
C VAL A 26 -4.96 -11.60 -9.07
N ALA A 27 -4.44 -10.45 -9.45
CA ALA A 27 -3.03 -10.11 -9.33
C ALA A 27 -2.80 -8.81 -8.55
N ALA A 28 -3.86 -8.06 -8.25
CA ALA A 28 -3.81 -6.92 -7.36
C ALA A 28 -5.13 -6.72 -6.61
N GLN A 29 -5.02 -6.13 -5.43
CA GLN A 29 -6.15 -5.63 -4.64
C GLN A 29 -5.88 -4.19 -4.22
N ARG A 30 -6.96 -3.44 -4.04
CA ARG A 30 -6.92 -2.06 -3.59
C ARG A 30 -8.04 -1.81 -2.60
N ILE A 31 -7.68 -1.32 -1.42
CA ILE A 31 -8.62 -1.00 -0.37
C ILE A 31 -8.55 0.50 -0.13
N THR A 32 -9.71 1.16 -0.16
CA THR A 32 -9.85 2.57 0.18
C THR A 32 -10.71 2.69 1.43
N VAL A 33 -10.20 3.38 2.45
CA VAL A 33 -10.91 3.70 3.69
C VAL A 33 -11.00 5.21 3.82
N SER A 34 -12.21 5.73 3.99
CA SER A 34 -12.49 7.15 4.19
C SER A 34 -13.03 7.43 5.59
N GLY A 35 -12.32 8.25 6.35
CA GLY A 35 -12.79 8.87 7.59
C GLY A 35 -13.65 10.09 7.27
N LEU A 36 -14.87 10.13 7.79
CA LEU A 36 -15.82 11.22 7.53
C LEU A 36 -15.92 12.15 8.74
N ARG A 37 -16.06 13.46 8.50
CA ARG A 37 -16.41 14.47 9.50
C ARG A 37 -17.58 15.30 8.98
N GLY A 38 -18.72 15.26 9.67
CA GLY A 38 -19.94 15.93 9.21
C GLY A 38 -20.40 15.44 7.83
N GLY A 39 -20.32 14.13 7.58
CA GLY A 39 -20.71 13.51 6.31
C GLY A 39 -19.75 13.71 5.14
N ARG A 40 -18.65 14.47 5.32
CA ARG A 40 -17.65 14.70 4.27
C ARG A 40 -16.35 13.94 4.55
N PRO A 41 -15.69 13.33 3.55
CA PRO A 41 -14.36 12.75 3.73
C PRO A 41 -13.35 13.78 4.23
N LEU A 42 -12.69 13.47 5.34
CA LEU A 42 -11.62 14.27 5.93
C LEU A 42 -10.25 13.59 5.77
N LEU A 43 -10.22 12.25 5.81
CA LEU A 43 -9.03 11.45 5.62
C LEU A 43 -9.36 10.31 4.69
N ARG A 44 -8.49 10.06 3.71
CA ARG A 44 -8.58 8.90 2.83
C ARG A 44 -7.27 8.13 2.88
N PHE A 45 -7.36 6.85 3.21
CA PHE A 45 -6.26 5.92 3.11
C PHE A 45 -6.54 4.94 1.97
N ARG A 46 -5.57 4.78 1.06
CA ARG A 46 -5.68 3.83 -0.05
C ARG A 46 -4.44 2.95 -0.11
N ALA A 47 -4.63 1.67 0.15
CA ALA A 47 -3.56 0.68 0.08
C ALA A 47 -3.75 -0.21 -1.15
N ALA A 48 -2.68 -0.33 -1.93
CA ALA A 48 -2.62 -1.20 -3.09
C ALA A 48 -1.58 -2.30 -2.84
N TRP A 49 -1.99 -3.55 -3.01
CA TRP A 49 -1.09 -4.71 -3.02
C TRP A 49 -1.21 -5.37 -4.37
N TYR A 50 -0.07 -5.69 -4.97
CA TYR A 50 -0.04 -6.17 -6.34
C TYR A 50 1.17 -7.07 -6.56
N CYS A 51 1.02 -8.01 -7.49
CA CYS A 51 2.09 -8.88 -7.95
C CYS A 51 2.70 -8.40 -9.27
N THR A 52 1.99 -7.53 -10.01
CA THR A 52 2.42 -6.93 -11.27
C THR A 52 1.74 -5.57 -11.47
N THR A 53 2.37 -4.66 -12.20
CA THR A 53 1.75 -3.40 -12.65
C THR A 53 1.00 -3.57 -13.97
N ASP A 54 1.20 -4.69 -14.66
CA ASP A 54 0.47 -5.06 -15.87
C ASP A 54 -0.85 -5.72 -15.47
N LEU A 55 -1.90 -4.91 -15.40
CA LEU A 55 -3.23 -5.25 -14.90
C LEU A 55 -4.29 -4.93 -15.96
N ASP A 56 -5.42 -5.63 -15.91
CA ASP A 56 -6.62 -5.35 -16.71
C ASP A 56 -7.27 -3.99 -16.43
N ARG A 57 -6.88 -3.35 -15.31
CA ARG A 57 -7.28 -2.01 -14.91
C ARG A 57 -6.10 -1.06 -14.99
N ALA A 58 -6.33 0.15 -15.51
CA ALA A 58 -5.36 1.24 -15.53
C ALA A 58 -5.17 1.86 -14.14
N TRP A 59 -4.68 1.09 -13.18
CA TRP A 59 -4.31 1.59 -11.87
C TRP A 59 -2.92 2.22 -11.94
N ASP A 60 -2.82 3.46 -11.47
CA ASP A 60 -1.52 4.03 -11.14
C ASP A 60 -1.01 3.38 -9.84
N VAL A 61 0.02 2.56 -9.97
CA VAL A 61 0.60 1.77 -8.88
C VAL A 61 2.08 2.13 -8.76
N ARG A 62 2.45 2.73 -7.64
CA ARG A 62 3.84 3.08 -7.32
C ARG A 62 4.66 1.85 -6.98
N ALA A 63 5.96 1.89 -7.28
CA ALA A 63 6.89 0.77 -7.04
C ALA A 63 7.02 0.39 -5.56
N THR A 64 7.16 1.37 -4.67
CA THR A 64 7.23 1.17 -3.22
C THR A 64 6.72 2.39 -2.47
N GLY A 65 6.50 2.25 -1.17
CA GLY A 65 6.34 3.37 -0.26
C GLY A 65 4.93 3.95 -0.18
N TRP A 66 4.85 5.22 0.23
CA TRP A 66 3.61 5.96 0.44
C TRP A 66 3.66 7.29 -0.28
N HIS A 67 2.47 7.77 -0.66
CA HIS A 67 2.28 9.14 -1.09
C HIS A 67 1.21 9.77 -0.25
N ILE A 68 1.50 10.98 0.20
CA ILE A 68 0.70 11.68 1.18
C ILE A 68 0.50 13.10 0.66
N THR A 69 -0.77 13.45 0.46
CA THR A 69 -1.17 14.84 0.25
C THR A 69 -1.89 15.34 1.49
N VAL A 70 -1.63 16.60 1.84
CA VAL A 70 -2.34 17.30 2.92
C VAL A 70 -2.84 18.62 2.35
N ASP A 71 -4.16 18.78 2.33
CA ASP A 71 -4.82 20.02 1.94
C ASP A 71 -4.96 20.96 3.14
N GLY A 72 -4.82 22.27 2.90
CA GLY A 72 -4.98 23.31 3.92
C GLY A 72 -4.20 24.57 3.60
N ASP A 73 -4.05 25.45 4.60
CA ASP A 73 -3.36 26.74 4.45
C ASP A 73 -1.84 26.60 4.27
N ALA A 74 -1.28 25.43 4.60
CA ALA A 74 0.11 25.04 4.36
C ALA A 74 0.12 23.63 3.75
N PRO A 75 -0.14 23.50 2.43
CA PRO A 75 -0.32 22.20 1.80
C PRO A 75 0.99 21.41 1.70
N LEU A 76 0.89 20.09 1.73
CA LEU A 76 2.02 19.17 1.57
C LEU A 76 1.74 18.14 0.47
N ASP A 77 2.77 17.84 -0.32
CA ASP A 77 2.80 16.72 -1.25
C ASP A 77 4.12 15.96 -1.01
N ILE A 78 4.00 14.72 -0.53
CA ILE A 78 5.14 13.95 -0.01
C ILE A 78 5.15 12.54 -0.60
N ASP A 79 6.26 12.18 -1.23
CA ASP A 79 6.58 10.80 -1.61
C ASP A 79 7.58 10.18 -0.63
N LEU A 80 7.11 9.22 0.16
CA LEU A 80 7.93 8.39 1.05
C LEU A 80 8.28 7.09 0.35
N ARG A 81 9.41 7.06 -0.35
CA ARG A 81 9.88 5.86 -1.05
C ARG A 81 10.57 4.91 -0.08
N PHE A 82 10.40 3.59 -0.29
CA PHE A 82 11.28 2.60 0.35
C PHE A 82 12.45 2.35 -0.59
N PRO A 83 13.67 2.83 -0.27
CA PRO A 83 14.83 2.75 -1.15
C PRO A 83 15.48 1.36 -1.08
N VAL A 84 14.67 0.33 -1.31
CA VAL A 84 15.07 -1.08 -1.28
C VAL A 84 14.82 -1.66 -2.67
N PRO A 85 15.86 -2.22 -3.31
CA PRO A 85 15.69 -2.96 -4.57
C PRO A 85 14.65 -4.08 -4.44
N LEU A 86 13.84 -4.29 -5.48
CA LEU A 86 12.72 -5.25 -5.44
C LEU A 86 13.16 -6.68 -5.11
N ASP A 87 14.32 -7.11 -5.60
CA ASP A 87 14.94 -8.42 -5.31
C ASP A 87 15.31 -8.59 -3.83
N ARG A 88 15.45 -7.50 -3.07
CA ARG A 88 15.71 -7.52 -1.62
C ARG A 88 14.50 -7.16 -0.77
N MET A 89 13.35 -6.82 -1.37
CA MET A 89 12.18 -6.37 -0.61
C MET A 89 11.68 -7.43 0.37
N ALA A 90 11.71 -8.72 0.01
CA ALA A 90 11.28 -9.79 0.90
C ALA A 90 12.10 -9.86 2.19
N ALA A 91 13.41 -9.59 2.12
CA ALA A 91 14.32 -9.64 3.26
C ALA A 91 14.26 -8.37 4.14
N MET A 92 13.93 -7.21 3.54
CA MET A 92 14.06 -5.91 4.21
C MET A 92 12.71 -5.29 4.61
N SER A 93 11.67 -5.46 3.80
CA SER A 93 10.38 -4.81 4.04
C SER A 93 9.65 -5.25 5.32
N PRO A 94 9.80 -6.49 5.85
CA PRO A 94 9.21 -6.85 7.14
C PRO A 94 9.68 -5.94 8.29
N SER A 95 10.90 -5.40 8.20
CA SER A 95 11.46 -4.50 9.20
C SER A 95 10.71 -3.17 9.31
N TYR A 96 10.05 -2.69 8.25
CA TYR A 96 9.22 -1.47 8.32
C TYR A 96 8.04 -1.63 9.28
N THR A 97 7.56 -2.87 9.46
CA THR A 97 6.53 -3.21 10.44
C THR A 97 7.15 -3.54 11.79
N ALA A 98 8.14 -4.45 11.81
CA ALA A 98 8.71 -4.99 13.05
C ALA A 98 9.45 -3.93 13.89
N ASN A 99 10.23 -3.05 13.25
CA ASN A 99 11.04 -2.06 13.98
C ASN A 99 10.17 -1.11 14.80
N ARG A 100 9.01 -0.70 14.28
CA ARG A 100 8.10 0.19 15.01
C ARG A 100 7.57 -0.47 16.28
N ALA A 101 7.25 -1.77 16.22
CA ALA A 101 6.79 -2.51 17.38
C ALA A 101 7.91 -2.70 18.43
N VAL A 102 9.11 -3.10 18.01
CA VAL A 102 10.26 -3.30 18.91
C VAL A 102 10.70 -1.98 19.55
N ASN A 103 10.84 -0.92 18.75
CA ASN A 103 11.29 0.39 19.24
C ASN A 103 10.26 1.06 20.17
N ALA A 104 9.00 0.64 20.13
CA ALA A 104 7.96 1.16 21.03
C ALA A 104 8.01 0.53 22.43
N VAL A 105 8.73 -0.59 22.63
CA VAL A 105 8.74 -1.33 23.91
C VAL A 105 9.15 -0.45 25.10
N PRO A 106 10.27 0.31 25.06
CA PRO A 106 10.67 1.13 26.21
C PRO A 106 9.62 2.19 26.55
N VAL A 107 9.05 2.84 25.53
CA VAL A 107 8.01 3.87 25.69
C VAL A 107 6.74 3.27 26.30
N LEU A 108 6.36 2.05 25.91
CA LEU A 108 5.21 1.37 26.48
C LEU A 108 5.43 0.91 27.92
N CYS A 109 6.65 0.54 28.29
CA CYS A 109 6.98 0.20 29.67
C CYS A 109 6.89 1.40 30.62
N GLU A 110 7.00 2.62 30.11
CA GLU A 110 6.89 3.87 30.86
C GLU A 110 5.48 4.49 30.85
N ALA A 111 4.53 3.92 30.11
CA ALA A 111 3.20 4.47 29.85
C ALA A 111 2.14 4.13 30.93
#